data_AF-A0A8W8I766-F1
#
_entry.id   AF-A0A8W8I766-F1
#
_cell.length_a   1.000
_cell.length_b   1.000
_cell.length_c   1.000
_cell.angle_alpha   90.00
_cell.angle_beta   90.00
_cell.angle_gamma   90.00
#
_symmetry.space_group_name_H-M   'P 1'
#
loop_
_entity.id
_entity.type
_entity.pdbx_description
1 polymer ?
#
loop_
_entity_poly.entity_id
_entity_poly.type
_entity_poly.pdbx_seq_one_letter_code
_entity_poly.pdbx_strand_id
1 'polypeptide(L)' 'CKDSGIKCPVAAGTTYDYTNTIPVLSAYPKIRLIVKYELVNEKKQPMFCVMLPAQIK' A
#
# COMPACT_ATOMS: atom_id res chain seq x y z
N CYS A 1 -9.89 4.89 0.21
CA CYS A 1 -10.85 5.31 -0.82
C CYS A 1 -10.42 6.60 -1.51
N LYS A 2 -10.02 7.66 -0.79
CA LYS A 2 -9.44 8.84 -1.44
C LYS A 2 -8.17 8.45 -2.22
N ASP A 3 -8.12 8.86 -3.48
CA ASP A 3 -6.98 8.68 -4.42
C ASP A 3 -6.52 7.22 -4.61
N SER A 4 -7.38 6.24 -4.30
CA SER A 4 -7.04 4.80 -4.34
C SER A 4 -7.61 4.02 -5.52
N GLY A 5 -8.42 4.66 -6.38
CA GLY A 5 -9.21 3.99 -7.41
C GLY A 5 -10.48 3.27 -6.89
N ILE A 6 -10.63 3.12 -5.58
CA ILE A 6 -11.74 2.41 -4.94
C ILE A 6 -12.81 3.37 -4.40
N LYS A 7 -14.08 3.14 -4.78
CA LYS A 7 -15.25 3.81 -4.19
C LYS A 7 -15.64 3.14 -2.87
N CYS A 8 -15.84 3.96 -1.83
CA CYS A 8 -16.38 3.52 -0.55
C CYS A 8 -17.92 3.64 -0.53
N PRO A 9 -18.63 2.80 0.26
CA PRO A 9 -18.10 1.69 1.04
C PRO A 9 -17.70 0.48 0.16
N VAL A 10 -16.67 -0.25 0.59
CA VAL A 10 -16.24 -1.49 -0.08
C VAL A 10 -17.18 -2.64 0.29
N ALA A 11 -17.59 -3.43 -0.70
CA ALA A 11 -18.49 -4.57 -0.54
C ALA A 11 -17.70 -5.86 -0.28
N ALA A 12 -18.17 -6.66 0.69
CA ALA A 12 -17.59 -7.96 0.97
C ALA A 12 -17.73 -8.90 -0.25
N GLY A 13 -16.73 -9.78 -0.46
CA GLY A 13 -16.72 -10.75 -1.56
C GLY A 13 -16.42 -10.16 -2.95
N THR A 14 -16.18 -8.85 -3.03
CA THR A 14 -15.81 -8.18 -4.29
C THR A 14 -14.29 -8.00 -4.37
N THR A 15 -13.73 -8.23 -5.56
CA THR A 15 -12.31 -7.94 -5.84
C THR A 15 -12.17 -6.49 -6.29
N TYR A 16 -11.16 -5.81 -5.78
CA TYR A 16 -10.87 -4.41 -6.09
C TYR A 16 -9.41 -4.25 -6.50
N ASP A 17 -9.17 -3.46 -7.54
CA ASP A 17 -7.84 -2.98 -7.89
C ASP A 17 -7.51 -1.73 -7.07
N TYR A 18 -6.47 -1.84 -6.26
CA TYR A 18 -5.98 -0.75 -5.42
C TYR A 18 -4.71 -0.15 -6.04
N THR A 19 -4.76 1.15 -6.32
CA THR A 19 -3.60 1.89 -6.86
C THR A 19 -3.14 2.95 -5.88
N ASN A 20 -1.83 3.07 -5.68
CA ASN A 20 -1.23 4.11 -4.84
C ASN A 20 0.13 4.55 -5.41
N THR A 21 0.49 5.81 -5.16
CA THR A 21 1.76 6.41 -5.57
C THR A 21 2.56 6.77 -4.34
N ILE A 22 3.75 6.19 -4.18
CA ILE A 22 4.66 6.47 -3.06
C ILE A 22 5.90 7.18 -3.61
N PRO A 23 6.18 8.44 -3.23
CA PRO A 23 7.35 9.16 -3.72
C PRO A 23 8.65 8.63 -3.09
N VAL A 24 9.68 8.49 -3.92
CA VAL A 24 11.07 8.23 -3.47
C VAL A 24 11.80 9.56 -3.38
N LEU A 25 12.11 10.00 -2.16
CA LEU A 25 12.80 11.28 -1.94
C LEU A 25 14.31 11.11 -2.07
N SER A 26 14.98 12.13 -2.61
CA SER A 26 16.44 12.16 -2.76
C SER A 26 17.21 12.10 -1.44
N ALA A 27 16.57 12.46 -0.32
CA ALA A 27 17.13 12.35 1.02
C ALA A 27 17.25 10.90 1.52
N TYR A 28 16.58 9.94 0.88
CA TYR A 28 16.62 8.54 1.30
C TYR A 28 17.94 7.86 0.92
N PRO A 29 18.53 7.07 1.82
CA PRO A 29 19.82 6.44 1.57
C PRO A 29 19.71 5.31 0.54
N LYS A 30 20.79 5.12 -0.23
CA LYS A 30 20.90 4.05 -1.24
C LYS A 30 21.16 2.70 -0.57
N ILE A 31 20.10 1.98 -0.23
CA ILE A 31 20.17 0.70 0.49
C ILE A 31 19.22 -0.35 -0.11
N ARG A 32 19.47 -1.61 0.25
CA ARG A 32 18.51 -2.71 0.07
C ARG A 32 17.65 -2.81 1.32
N LEU A 33 16.33 -2.97 1.13
CA LEU A 33 15.37 -3.04 2.22
C LEU A 33 14.18 -3.92 1.84
N ILE A 34 13.35 -4.27 2.83
CA ILE A 34 12.04 -4.88 2.60
C ILE A 34 10.97 -3.83 2.86
N VAL A 35 10.19 -3.49 1.85
CA VAL A 35 9.02 -2.61 1.99
C VAL A 35 7.89 -3.44 2.61
N LYS A 36 7.38 -2.99 3.75
CA LYS A 36 6.15 -3.51 4.34
C LYS A 36 4.99 -2.59 3.93
N TYR A 37 3.96 -3.14 3.31
CA TYR A 37 2.80 -2.37 2.88
C TYR A 37 1.51 -3.02 3.39
N GLU A 38 0.70 -2.23 4.11
CA GLU A 38 -0.51 -2.69 4.78
C GLU A 38 -1.69 -1.77 4.42
N LEU A 39 -2.81 -2.39 4.05
CA LEU A 39 -4.10 -1.72 3.96
C LEU A 39 -4.98 -2.24 5.09
N VAL A 40 -5.48 -1.32 5.93
CA VAL A 40 -6.36 -1.65 7.04
C VAL A 40 -7.76 -1.13 6.80
N ASN A 41 -8.76 -1.84 7.33
CA ASN A 41 -10.14 -1.39 7.33
C ASN A 41 -10.41 -0.39 8.48
N GLU A 42 -11.66 0.09 8.59
CA GLU A 42 -12.08 1.05 9.61
C GLU A 42 -11.91 0.54 11.05
N LYS A 43 -11.84 -0.77 11.26
CA LYS A 43 -11.59 -1.42 12.55
C LYS A 43 -10.09 -1.66 12.81
N LYS A 44 -9.21 -1.06 12.00
CA LYS A 44 -7.75 -1.26 12.02
C LYS A 44 -7.31 -2.71 11.80
N GLN A 45 -8.13 -3.51 11.13
CA GLN A 45 -7.78 -4.89 10.78
C GLN A 45 -7.15 -4.92 9.38
N PRO A 46 -6.08 -5.70 9.17
CA PRO A 46 -5.43 -5.78 7.87
C PRO A 46 -6.36 -6.44 6.85
N MET A 47 -6.66 -5.72 5.78
CA MET A 47 -7.30 -6.27 4.57
C MET A 47 -6.27 -6.98 3.70
N PHE A 48 -5.06 -6.41 3.60
CA PHE A 48 -3.89 -7.10 3.08
C PHE A 48 -2.62 -6.57 3.76
N CYS A 49 -1.59 -7.41 3.75
CA CYS A 49 -0.23 -7.08 4.18
C CYS A 49 0.76 -7.77 3.24
N VAL A 50 1.65 -7.02 2.61
CA VAL A 50 2.67 -7.55 1.70
C VAL A 50 4.07 -7.06 2.10
N MET A 51 5.07 -7.91 1.81
CA MET A 51 6.49 -7.62 2.01
C MET A 51 7.20 -7.74 0.67
N LEU A 52 7.85 -6.66 0.23
CA LEU A 52 8.46 -6.55 -1.09
C LEU A 52 9.95 -6.18 -0.94
N PRO A 53 10.89 -7.01 -1.41
CA PRO A 53 12.29 -6.61 -1.45
C PRO A 53 12.48 -5.47 -2.47
N ALA A 54 13.19 -4.41 -2.07
CA ALA A 54 13.46 -3.25 -2.90
C ALA A 54 14.89 -2.73 -2.69
N GLN A 55 15.38 -1.96 -3.67
CA GLN A 55 16.64 -1.25 -3.58
C GLN A 55 16.45 0.21 -4.02
N ILE A 56 16.84 1.15 -3.15
CA ILE A 56 16.90 2.57 -3.47
C ILE A 56 18.23 2.85 -4.19
N LYS A 57 18.17 3.50 -5.37
CA LYS A 57 19.33 3.79 -6.24
C LYS A 57 19.71 5.26 -6.27
#